data_AF-A0A699RMZ1-F1
#
_entry.id   AF-A0A699RMZ1-F1
#
_cell.length_a   1.000
_cell.length_b   1.000
_cell.length_c   1.000
_cell.angle_alpha   90.00
_cell.angle_beta   90.00
_cell.angle_gamma   90.00
#
_symmetry.space_group_name_H-M   'P 1'
#
loop_
_entity.id
_entity.type
_entity.pdbx_description
1 polymer ?
#
loop_
_entity_poly.entity_id
_entity_poly.type
_entity_poly.pdbx_seq_one_letter_code
_entity_poly.pdbx_strand_id
1 'polypeptide(L)'
;KAIQAVPSTVHGMLKFPTEEGIVTIRSSLLIPAECALVDTSSVTPGGKKARPANLTVPLHPNFPDQEVVVRGSLSDKGRTELCSLLKKNLDIFAWQPSDMTGVPRSVAEHRLNVREGCLPVRQKKRGQAPERTKAIQAEVEKLIEAGIMREVYYHD
;
A
#
# COMPACT_ATOMS: atom_id res chain seq x y z
N LYS A 1 -15.86 7.35 -18.74
CA LYS A 1 -15.36 8.71 -18.38
C LYS A 1 -14.32 8.51 -17.27
N ALA A 2 -13.06 8.90 -17.49
CA ALA A 2 -12.05 8.84 -16.44
C ALA A 2 -12.27 9.99 -15.45
N ILE A 3 -12.15 9.72 -14.15
CA ILE A 3 -12.24 10.75 -13.10
C ILE A 3 -10.95 11.57 -13.16
N GLN A 4 -11.04 12.86 -13.45
CA GLN A 4 -9.90 13.79 -13.51
C GLN A 4 -9.50 14.22 -12.09
N ALA A 5 -9.11 13.27 -11.25
CA ALA A 5 -8.68 13.57 -9.90
C ALA A 5 -7.22 14.06 -9.88
N VAL A 6 -6.96 15.13 -9.12
CA VAL A 6 -5.63 15.73 -8.92
C VAL A 6 -5.24 15.59 -7.45
N PRO A 7 -4.33 14.65 -7.10
CA PRO A 7 -3.79 14.53 -5.76
C PRO A 7 -2.62 15.51 -5.53
N SER A 8 -2.59 16.14 -4.36
CA SER A 8 -1.46 16.91 -3.83
C SER A 8 -1.04 16.33 -2.50
N THR A 9 0.06 15.59 -2.50
CA THR A 9 0.63 14.98 -1.29
C THR A 9 1.13 16.03 -0.31
N VAL A 10 1.80 17.08 -0.80
CA VAL A 10 2.35 18.18 0.01
C VAL A 10 1.27 18.89 0.83
N HIS A 11 0.09 19.10 0.25
CA HIS A 11 -1.01 19.79 0.91
C HIS A 11 -2.06 18.82 1.50
N GLY A 12 -1.80 17.51 1.43
CA GLY A 12 -2.74 16.48 1.85
C GLY A 12 -4.12 16.63 1.19
N MET A 13 -4.18 16.99 -0.09
CA MET A 13 -5.43 17.41 -0.75
C MET A 13 -5.70 16.58 -2.00
N LEU A 14 -6.97 16.26 -2.26
CA LEU A 14 -7.44 15.60 -3.47
C LEU A 14 -8.58 16.41 -4.08
N LYS A 15 -8.47 16.79 -5.36
CA LYS A 15 -9.51 17.52 -6.09
C LYS A 15 -10.04 16.69 -7.23
N PHE A 16 -11.35 16.70 -7.49
CA PHE A 16 -11.91 16.05 -8.67
C PHE A 16 -13.21 16.74 -9.10
N PRO A 17 -13.54 16.71 -10.41
CA PRO A 17 -14.77 17.31 -10.91
C PRO A 17 -16.00 16.46 -10.56
N THR A 18 -17.09 17.14 -10.22
CA THR A 18 -18.45 16.60 -10.01
C THR A 18 -19.46 17.47 -10.77
N GLU A 19 -20.71 17.04 -10.86
CA GLU A 19 -21.77 17.80 -11.56
C GLU A 19 -22.04 19.18 -10.94
N GLU A 20 -21.78 19.34 -9.64
CA GLU A 20 -21.93 20.60 -8.91
C GLU A 20 -20.63 21.44 -8.86
N GLY A 21 -19.55 20.98 -9.50
CA GLY A 21 -18.25 21.68 -9.53
C GLY A 21 -17.09 20.84 -9.01
N ILE A 22 -16.00 21.50 -8.60
CA ILE A 22 -14.78 20.81 -8.13
C ILE A 22 -14.89 20.54 -6.64
N VAL A 23 -14.99 19.26 -6.27
CA VAL A 23 -14.91 18.82 -4.87
C VAL A 23 -13.46 18.77 -4.44
N THR A 24 -13.19 19.27 -3.23
CA THR A 24 -11.86 19.26 -2.61
C THR A 24 -11.91 18.50 -1.29
N ILE A 25 -11.24 17.36 -1.22
CA ILE A 25 -11.02 16.61 0.02
C ILE A 25 -9.68 17.07 0.60
N ARG A 26 -9.67 17.51 1.86
CA ARG A 26 -8.44 17.83 2.61
C ARG A 26 -8.24 16.78 3.70
N SER A 27 -7.05 16.20 3.76
CA SER A 27 -6.59 15.41 4.89
C SER A 27 -6.42 16.33 6.10
N SER A 28 -7.05 16.00 7.22
CA SER A 28 -6.91 16.69 8.49
C SER A 28 -5.62 16.32 9.24
N LEU A 29 -4.76 15.50 8.62
CA LEU A 29 -3.45 15.18 9.16
C LEU A 29 -2.56 16.41 8.97
N LEU A 30 -2.25 17.09 10.08
CA LEU A 30 -0.96 17.77 10.22
C LEU A 30 0.08 16.82 9.63
N ILE A 31 0.86 17.27 8.66
CA ILE A 31 2.04 16.54 8.18
C ILE A 31 2.78 16.08 9.43
N PRO A 32 2.85 14.78 9.75
CA PRO A 32 3.61 14.37 10.91
C PRO A 32 5.06 14.60 10.54
N ALA A 33 5.66 15.67 11.10
CA ALA A 33 7.11 15.73 11.28
C ALA A 33 7.63 14.50 12.07
N GLU A 34 6.70 13.71 12.63
CA GLU A 34 6.87 12.47 13.37
C GLU A 34 7.24 11.25 12.51
N CYS A 35 7.22 11.32 11.17
CA CYS A 35 7.83 10.26 10.35
C CYS A 35 9.37 10.30 10.35
N ALA A 36 9.99 11.27 11.06
CA ALA A 36 11.44 11.46 11.08
C ALA A 36 12.14 11.24 12.44
N LEU A 37 11.43 10.91 13.54
CA LEU A 37 12.10 10.76 14.85
C LEU A 37 11.68 9.49 15.58
N VAL A 38 12.66 8.59 15.68
CA VAL A 38 12.78 7.54 16.69
C VAL A 38 12.96 8.19 18.07
N ASP A 39 12.15 7.74 19.02
CA ASP A 39 12.22 7.83 20.50
C ASP A 39 12.77 9.10 21.18
N THR A 40 11.96 9.70 22.06
CA THR A 40 12.16 9.70 23.53
C THR A 40 11.10 10.56 24.23
N SER A 41 10.72 10.12 25.43
CA SER A 41 9.73 10.68 26.35
C SER A 41 9.68 12.21 26.49
N SER A 42 8.48 12.79 26.49
CA SER A 42 8.18 13.91 27.39
C SER A 42 6.70 13.92 27.79
N VAL A 43 6.50 13.80 29.11
CA VAL A 43 5.22 13.90 29.81
C VAL A 43 4.93 15.37 30.09
N THR A 44 3.68 15.81 29.90
CA THR A 44 3.14 16.99 30.57
C THR A 44 1.79 16.63 31.20
N PRO A 45 1.51 17.01 32.46
CA PRO A 45 0.32 16.54 33.18
C PRO A 45 -0.86 17.49 32.97
N GLY A 46 -1.90 17.01 32.29
CA GLY A 46 -3.15 17.76 32.13
C GLY A 46 -4.26 16.88 31.56
N GLY A 47 -5.09 16.31 32.45
CA GLY A 47 -6.31 15.55 32.13
C GLY A 47 -6.08 14.26 31.36
N LYS A 48 -6.21 13.10 32.02
CA LYS A 48 -6.24 11.78 31.34
C LYS A 48 -7.52 11.67 30.51
N LYS A 49 -7.56 12.29 29.32
CA LYS A 49 -8.48 11.86 28.27
C LYS A 49 -7.94 10.53 27.76
N ALA A 50 -8.64 9.45 28.06
CA ALA A 50 -8.33 8.14 27.51
C ALA A 50 -8.25 8.29 25.98
N ARG A 51 -7.09 7.98 25.37
CA ARG A 51 -7.01 7.88 23.92
C ARG A 51 -8.04 6.83 23.50
N PRO A 52 -8.96 7.15 22.58
CA PRO A 52 -9.96 6.18 22.18
C PRO A 52 -9.24 4.98 21.54
N ALA A 53 -9.58 3.77 22.00
CA ALA A 53 -8.96 2.55 21.51
C ALA A 53 -9.21 2.40 20.01
N ASN A 54 -8.16 2.04 19.27
CA ASN A 54 -8.30 1.67 17.86
C ASN A 54 -9.05 0.35 17.75
N LEU A 55 -9.81 0.19 16.68
CA LEU A 55 -10.53 -1.04 16.37
C LEU A 55 -9.80 -1.78 15.26
N THR A 56 -9.40 -3.01 15.53
CA THR A 56 -8.82 -3.90 14.53
C THR A 56 -9.92 -4.77 13.93
N VAL A 57 -10.01 -4.84 12.60
CA VAL A 57 -11.09 -5.55 11.91
C VAL A 57 -10.52 -6.44 10.80
N PRO A 58 -10.81 -7.76 10.81
CA PRO A 58 -10.61 -8.60 9.65
C PRO A 58 -11.70 -8.26 8.61
N LEU A 59 -11.27 -7.80 7.45
CA LEU A 59 -12.18 -7.37 6.39
C LEU A 59 -12.62 -8.54 5.53
N HIS A 60 -11.67 -9.38 5.10
CA HIS A 60 -11.92 -10.47 4.18
C HIS A 60 -12.04 -11.82 4.90
N PRO A 61 -13.15 -12.58 4.75
CA PRO A 61 -13.35 -13.84 5.46
C PRO A 61 -12.28 -14.90 5.19
N ASN A 62 -11.72 -14.94 3.97
CA ASN A 62 -10.70 -15.92 3.59
C ASN A 62 -9.28 -15.53 4.04
N PHE A 63 -9.08 -14.28 4.48
CA PHE A 63 -7.76 -13.76 4.90
C PHE A 63 -7.90 -13.10 6.27
N PRO A 64 -8.24 -13.87 7.33
CA PRO A 64 -8.50 -13.32 8.66
C PRO A 64 -7.26 -12.63 9.26
N ASP A 65 -6.07 -13.07 8.87
CA ASP A 65 -4.79 -12.50 9.33
C ASP A 65 -4.49 -11.12 8.70
N GLN A 66 -5.24 -10.71 7.67
CA GLN A 66 -5.11 -9.41 7.02
C GLN A 66 -6.11 -8.43 7.61
N GLU A 67 -5.68 -7.75 8.67
CA GLU A 67 -6.51 -6.85 9.44
C GLU A 67 -6.28 -5.37 9.11
N VAL A 68 -7.33 -4.56 9.21
CA VAL A 68 -7.24 -3.11 9.09
C VAL A 68 -7.50 -2.46 10.45
N VAL A 69 -6.65 -1.49 10.79
CA VAL A 69 -6.78 -0.71 12.01
C VAL A 69 -7.58 0.56 11.74
N VAL A 70 -8.78 0.63 12.30
CA VAL A 70 -9.64 1.81 12.28
C VAL A 70 -9.33 2.66 13.52
N ARG A 71 -8.96 3.92 13.29
CA ARG A 71 -8.59 4.83 14.38
C ARG A 71 -9.75 5.06 15.35
N GLY A 72 -9.44 5.06 16.64
CA GLY A 72 -10.43 5.25 17.70
C GLY A 72 -11.13 6.62 17.71
N SER A 73 -10.64 7.62 16.99
CA SER A 73 -11.27 8.96 16.93
C SER A 73 -12.63 8.98 16.22
N LEU A 74 -12.98 7.92 15.50
CA LEU A 74 -14.30 7.77 14.88
C LEU A 74 -15.36 7.41 15.92
N SER A 75 -16.56 7.98 15.78
CA SER A 75 -17.74 7.55 16.54
C SER A 75 -18.11 6.11 16.22
N ASP A 76 -18.83 5.43 17.11
CA ASP A 76 -19.22 4.02 16.88
C ASP A 76 -20.01 3.85 15.58
N LYS A 77 -20.95 4.78 15.30
CA LYS A 77 -21.68 4.83 14.03
C LYS A 77 -20.71 4.95 12.83
N GLY A 78 -19.75 5.86 12.89
CA GLY A 78 -18.76 6.05 11.82
C GLY A 78 -17.86 4.84 11.61
N ARG A 79 -17.49 4.13 12.69
CA ARG A 79 -16.74 2.88 12.60
C ARG A 79 -17.55 1.79 11.89
N THR A 80 -18.81 1.61 12.27
CA THR A 80 -19.70 0.63 11.64
C THR A 80 -19.91 0.92 10.16
N GLU A 81 -20.18 2.19 9.81
CA GLU A 81 -20.34 2.61 8.42
C GLU A 81 -19.06 2.40 7.59
N LEU A 82 -17.91 2.78 8.14
CA LEU A 82 -16.62 2.55 7.48
C LEU A 82 -16.33 1.06 7.29
N CYS A 83 -16.53 0.23 8.31
CA CYS A 83 -16.33 -1.21 8.20
C CYS A 83 -17.27 -1.83 7.16
N SER A 84 -18.53 -1.38 7.12
CA SER A 84 -19.49 -1.82 6.10
C SER A 84 -19.04 -1.41 4.70
N LEU A 85 -18.55 -0.18 4.54
CA LEU A 85 -18.03 0.31 3.27
C LEU A 85 -16.83 -0.51 2.79
N LEU A 86 -15.85 -0.76 3.67
CA LEU A 86 -14.66 -1.55 3.33
C LEU A 86 -15.03 -2.98 2.95
N LYS A 87 -15.95 -3.61 3.69
CA LYS A 87 -16.46 -4.96 3.38
C LYS A 87 -17.28 -5.05 2.10
N LYS A 88 -17.90 -3.95 1.65
CA LYS A 88 -18.62 -3.89 0.37
C LYS A 88 -17.69 -3.74 -0.83
N ASN A 89 -16.46 -3.26 -0.62
CA ASN A 89 -15.48 -2.97 -1.67
C ASN A 89 -14.22 -3.83 -1.50
N LEU A 90 -14.39 -5.11 -1.15
CA LEU A 90 -13.26 -6.03 -0.95
C LEU A 90 -12.46 -6.26 -2.23
N ASP A 91 -13.10 -6.13 -3.39
CA ASP A 91 -12.55 -6.27 -4.73
C ASP A 91 -11.55 -5.17 -5.12
N ILE A 92 -11.54 -4.05 -4.40
CA ILE A 92 -10.61 -2.93 -4.66
C ILE A 92 -9.22 -3.23 -4.08
N PHE A 93 -9.13 -4.11 -3.09
CA PHE A 93 -7.87 -4.44 -2.41
C PHE A 93 -7.21 -5.67 -3.04
N ALA A 94 -5.89 -5.73 -2.92
CA ALA A 94 -5.13 -6.93 -3.26
C ALA A 94 -4.87 -7.74 -1.99
N TRP A 95 -5.53 -8.89 -1.85
CA TRP A 95 -5.39 -9.79 -0.69
C TRP A 95 -4.30 -10.83 -0.93
N GLN A 96 -4.09 -11.19 -2.19
CA GLN A 96 -3.02 -12.07 -2.65
C GLN A 96 -2.27 -11.42 -3.83
N PRO A 97 -1.04 -11.86 -4.13
CA PRO A 97 -0.28 -11.33 -5.27
C PRO A 97 -1.01 -11.45 -6.60
N SER A 98 -1.86 -12.48 -6.78
CA SER A 98 -2.71 -12.64 -7.96
C SER A 98 -3.72 -11.51 -8.18
N ASP A 99 -4.14 -10.84 -7.10
CA ASP A 99 -5.08 -9.73 -7.15
C ASP A 99 -4.39 -8.44 -7.64
N MET A 100 -3.06 -8.41 -7.63
CA MET A 100 -2.27 -7.30 -8.18
C MET A 100 -2.19 -7.40 -9.71
N THR A 101 -3.30 -7.10 -10.39
CA THR A 101 -3.39 -7.17 -11.87
C THR A 101 -2.46 -6.20 -12.62
N GLY A 102 -1.76 -5.32 -11.89
CA GLY A 102 -0.80 -4.37 -12.42
C GLY A 102 -1.44 -3.31 -13.32
N VAL A 103 -0.59 -2.48 -13.92
CA VAL A 103 -0.99 -1.49 -14.93
C VAL A 103 -0.63 -2.04 -16.31
N PRO A 104 -1.55 -2.02 -17.30
CA PRO A 104 -1.24 -2.49 -18.65
C PRO A 104 -0.07 -1.72 -19.25
N ARG A 105 0.81 -2.40 -20.01
CA ARG A 105 1.96 -1.75 -20.68
C ARG A 105 1.56 -0.64 -21.65
N SER A 106 0.35 -0.73 -22.23
CA SER A 106 -0.20 0.33 -23.09
C SER A 106 -0.50 1.62 -22.33
N VAL A 107 -0.68 1.56 -21.01
CA VAL A 107 -0.95 2.70 -20.14
C VAL A 107 0.34 3.26 -19.55
N ALA A 108 1.20 2.38 -19.02
CA ALA A 108 2.47 2.77 -18.44
C ALA A 108 3.51 1.65 -18.61
N GLU A 109 4.64 1.98 -19.23
CA GLU A 109 5.82 1.13 -19.30
C GLU A 109 7.04 1.97 -18.94
N HIS A 110 7.82 1.51 -17.95
CA HIS A 110 9.09 2.14 -17.61
C HIS A 110 10.21 1.53 -18.46
N ARG A 111 10.97 2.38 -19.14
CA ARG A 111 12.19 1.99 -19.85
C ARG A 111 13.39 2.52 -19.09
N LEU A 112 14.28 1.61 -18.68
CA LEU A 112 15.55 1.98 -18.07
C LEU A 112 16.41 2.70 -19.10
N ASN A 113 16.94 3.87 -18.74
CA ASN A 113 17.84 4.64 -19.61
C ASN A 113 19.27 4.08 -19.50
N VAL A 114 19.56 3.03 -20.27
CA VAL A 114 20.89 2.40 -20.33
C VAL A 114 21.70 3.04 -21.45
N ARG A 115 22.97 3.37 -21.18
CA ARG A 115 23.86 3.91 -22.20
C ARG A 115 24.10 2.86 -23.29
N GLU A 116 24.03 3.31 -24.54
CA GLU A 116 24.33 2.47 -25.69
C GLU A 116 25.79 1.97 -25.63
N GLY A 117 26.00 0.69 -25.96
CA GLY A 117 27.30 0.03 -25.87
C GLY A 117 27.69 -0.51 -24.48
N CYS A 118 26.85 -0.33 -23.45
CA CYS A 118 27.08 -1.01 -22.16
C CYS A 118 26.86 -2.52 -22.28
N LEU A 119 27.85 -3.31 -21.86
CA LEU A 119 27.76 -4.77 -21.83
C LEU A 119 26.96 -5.24 -20.60
N PRO A 120 26.16 -6.32 -20.73
CA PRO A 120 25.50 -6.94 -19.59
C PRO A 120 26.54 -7.50 -18.61
N VAL A 121 26.28 -7.37 -17.31
CA VAL A 121 27.18 -7.88 -16.25
C VAL A 121 26.45 -8.94 -15.45
N ARG A 122 26.94 -10.19 -15.49
CA ARG A 122 26.40 -11.28 -14.68
C ARG A 122 26.92 -11.20 -13.25
N GLN A 123 26.03 -10.82 -12.33
CA GLN A 123 26.38 -10.79 -10.90
C GLN A 123 26.25 -12.18 -10.28
N LYS A 124 27.24 -12.57 -9.46
CA LYS A 124 27.20 -13.84 -8.72
C LYS A 124 26.13 -13.78 -7.63
N LYS A 125 25.24 -14.77 -7.59
CA LYS A 125 24.25 -14.92 -6.52
C LYS A 125 24.97 -15.04 -5.16
N ARG A 126 24.54 -14.26 -4.17
CA ARG A 126 25.02 -14.41 -2.79
C ARG A 126 24.43 -15.67 -2.17
N GLY A 127 25.24 -16.42 -1.43
CA GLY A 127 24.76 -17.55 -0.65
C GLY A 127 23.75 -17.10 0.41
N GLN A 128 22.67 -17.84 0.57
CA GLN A 128 21.67 -17.62 1.61
C GLN A 128 21.65 -18.85 2.52
N ALA A 129 21.33 -18.65 3.80
CA ALA A 129 21.13 -19.77 4.71
C ALA A 129 20.01 -20.70 4.18
N PRO A 130 20.04 -22.01 4.47
CA PRO A 130 19.06 -22.96 3.94
C PRO A 130 17.60 -22.58 4.26
N GLU A 131 17.35 -22.10 5.46
CA GLU A 131 16.02 -21.64 5.90
C GLU A 131 15.51 -20.46 5.04
N ARG A 132 16.36 -19.45 4.82
CA ARG A 132 16.04 -18.30 3.97
C ARG A 132 15.83 -18.70 2.53
N THR A 133 16.60 -19.67 2.03
CA THR A 133 16.46 -20.17 0.66
C THR A 133 15.08 -20.79 0.44
N LYS A 134 14.57 -21.56 1.41
CA LYS A 134 13.22 -22.13 1.34
C LYS A 134 12.13 -21.05 1.29
N ALA A 135 12.24 -20.04 2.16
CA ALA A 135 11.29 -18.92 2.17
C ALA A 135 11.32 -18.11 0.86
N ILE A 136 12.52 -17.84 0.34
CA ILE A 136 12.69 -17.16 -0.95
C ILE A 136 12.06 -17.97 -2.08
N GLN A 137 12.27 -19.29 -2.11
CA GLN A 137 11.72 -20.15 -3.15
C GLN A 137 10.19 -20.12 -3.15
N ALA A 138 9.56 -20.26 -1.97
CA ALA A 138 8.12 -20.20 -1.84
C ALA A 138 7.53 -18.85 -2.29
N GLU A 139 8.18 -17.74 -1.94
CA GLU A 139 7.71 -16.41 -2.36
C GLU A 139 7.91 -16.18 -3.86
N VAL A 140 9.04 -16.63 -4.43
CA VAL A 140 9.29 -16.53 -5.89
C VAL A 140 8.27 -17.33 -6.68
N GLU A 141 7.95 -18.55 -6.26
CA GLU A 141 6.92 -19.39 -6.91
C GLU A 141 5.57 -18.68 -6.93
N LYS A 142 5.16 -18.11 -5.80
CA LYS A 142 3.92 -17.32 -5.66
C LYS A 142 3.88 -16.12 -6.61
N LEU A 143 5.01 -15.41 -6.77
CA LEU A 143 5.10 -14.25 -7.66
C LEU A 143 5.14 -14.63 -9.15
N ILE A 144 5.68 -15.81 -9.48
CA ILE A 144 5.63 -16.37 -10.83
C ILE A 144 4.21 -16.79 -11.18
N GLU A 145 3.52 -17.49 -10.27
CA GLU A 145 2.13 -17.92 -10.44
C GLU A 145 1.18 -16.71 -10.62
N ALA A 146 1.42 -15.63 -9.87
CA ALA A 146 0.71 -14.36 -10.03
C ALA A 146 1.08 -13.58 -11.32
N GLY A 147 2.05 -14.03 -12.10
CA GLY A 147 2.49 -13.38 -13.35
C GLY A 147 3.26 -12.06 -13.14
N ILE A 148 3.60 -11.72 -11.90
CA ILE A 148 4.40 -10.53 -11.54
C ILE A 148 5.85 -10.74 -11.98
N MET A 149 6.38 -11.93 -11.72
CA MET A 149 7.71 -12.35 -12.16
C MET A 149 7.59 -13.27 -13.38
N ARG A 150 8.60 -13.23 -14.26
CA ARG A 150 8.73 -14.16 -15.39
C ARG A 150 10.17 -14.62 -15.48
N GLU A 151 10.34 -15.89 -15.80
CA GLU A 151 11.64 -16.45 -16.14
C GLU A 151 12.13 -15.88 -17.48
N VAL A 152 13.40 -15.53 -17.55
CA VAL A 152 14.05 -14.96 -18.73
C VAL A 152 15.37 -15.68 -18.93
N TYR A 153 15.61 -16.15 -20.15
CA TYR A 153 16.88 -16.73 -20.55
C TYR A 153 17.79 -15.62 -21.08
N TYR A 154 18.98 -15.51 -20.49
CA TYR A 154 20.06 -14.68 -21.01
C TYR A 154 21.00 -15.59 -21.80
N HIS A 155 21.31 -15.22 -23.04
CA HIS A 155 22.37 -15.87 -23.80
C HIS A 155 23.73 -15.47 -23.20
N ASP A 156 24.65 -16.45 -23.12
CA ASP A 156 26.03 -16.24 -22.64
C ASP A 156 26.87 -15.44 -23.64
#